data_AF-A0A3M1ER93-F1
#
_entry.id   AF-A0A3M1ER93-F1
#
_cell.length_a   1.000
_cell.length_b   1.000
_cell.length_c   1.000
_cell.angle_alpha   90.00
_cell.angle_beta   90.00
_cell.angle_gamma   90.00
#
_symmetry.space_group_name_H-M   'P 1'
#
loop_
_entity.id
_entity.type
_entity.pdbx_description
1 polymer ?
#
loop_
_entity_poly.entity_id
_entity_poly.type
_entity_poly.pdbx_seq_one_letter_code
_entity_poly.pdbx_strand_id
1 'polypeptide(L)'
;MEDRKTELKAALLTILLLSVVYIVYARITTARASSLFGHSIGVVGFLLMLATETLYSLRKRWRRLRWGRMGRWLAVHIYMGIVGPYMVLMHSAWKFRGLAGLAMLLTVVVVCSGFVGRYIYTTVHRSLAGAEVAEDQLRTELETLNEEIDRRLAGQPEAVRHLILQDAVLMQPVPVGAGAGALVANLWDGAIYRWRLRRAVDALPPLEQAMVREMERLLRQRRALQLRAVTLGTARGLLGVWHTVHVPLGVALFTAAFLHILFALYYATLSF
;
A
#
# COMPACT_ATOMS: atom_id res chain seq x y z
N MET A 1 3.11 -5.39 -16.80
CA MET A 1 3.22 -4.02 -16.23
C MET A 1 2.14 -3.08 -16.75
N GLU A 2 1.52 -3.39 -17.90
CA GLU A 2 0.43 -2.59 -18.52
C GLU A 2 -0.87 -2.52 -17.70
N ASP A 3 -1.33 -3.63 -17.12
CA ASP A 3 -2.62 -3.68 -16.40
C ASP A 3 -2.78 -2.66 -15.26
N ARG A 4 -1.68 -2.18 -14.66
CA ARG A 4 -1.68 -1.36 -13.42
C ARG A 4 -1.87 0.14 -13.65
N LYS A 5 -1.83 0.59 -14.92
CA LYS A 5 -2.19 1.97 -15.29
C LYS A 5 -3.57 2.02 -15.92
N THR A 6 -4.08 0.89 -16.40
CA THR A 6 -5.30 0.82 -17.18
C THR A 6 -6.53 1.10 -16.33
N GLU A 7 -6.58 0.63 -15.09
CA GLU A 7 -7.69 0.85 -14.17
C GLU A 7 -7.81 2.31 -13.72
N LEU A 8 -6.69 3.00 -13.48
CA LEU A 8 -6.70 4.42 -13.14
C LEU A 8 -7.09 5.28 -14.34
N LYS A 9 -6.58 4.96 -15.53
CA LYS A 9 -6.97 5.63 -16.78
C LYS A 9 -8.46 5.41 -17.06
N ALA A 10 -8.96 4.20 -16.86
CA ALA A 10 -10.38 3.87 -17.03
C ALA A 10 -11.24 4.64 -16.02
N ALA A 11 -10.87 4.65 -14.73
CA ALA A 11 -11.59 5.41 -13.72
C ALA A 11 -11.59 6.92 -14.03
N LEU A 12 -10.45 7.47 -14.47
CA LEU A 12 -10.34 8.87 -14.88
C LEU A 12 -11.21 9.20 -16.08
N LEU A 13 -11.21 8.35 -17.11
CA LEU A 13 -12.06 8.50 -18.29
C LEU A 13 -13.54 8.45 -17.90
N THR A 14 -13.94 7.50 -17.06
CA THR A 14 -15.30 7.40 -16.53
C THR A 14 -15.69 8.65 -15.74
N ILE A 15 -14.81 9.15 -14.86
CA ILE A 15 -15.05 10.39 -14.11
C ILE A 15 -15.23 11.57 -15.06
N LEU A 16 -14.37 11.71 -16.07
CA LEU A 16 -14.47 12.80 -17.04
C LEU A 16 -15.80 12.73 -17.81
N LEU A 17 -16.18 11.54 -18.27
CA LEU A 17 -17.46 11.32 -18.95
C LEU A 17 -18.65 11.67 -18.04
N LEU A 18 -18.65 11.16 -16.81
CA LEU A 18 -19.68 11.48 -15.82
C LEU A 18 -19.72 12.98 -15.49
N SER A 19 -18.57 13.65 -15.45
CA SER A 19 -18.47 15.11 -15.25
C SER A 19 -19.17 15.85 -16.38
N VAL A 20 -18.88 15.48 -17.64
CA VAL A 20 -19.49 16.10 -18.83
C VAL A 20 -21.01 15.89 -18.82
N VAL A 21 -21.47 14.66 -18.59
CA VAL A 21 -22.90 14.34 -18.51
C VAL A 21 -23.58 15.14 -17.40
N TYR A 22 -22.97 15.22 -16.21
CA TYR A 22 -23.50 15.97 -15.09
C TYR A 22 -23.57 17.48 -15.38
N ILE A 23 -22.52 18.06 -15.98
CA ILE A 23 -22.49 19.48 -16.35
C ILE A 23 -23.58 19.78 -17.38
N VAL A 24 -23.70 18.96 -18.44
CA VAL A 24 -24.75 19.14 -19.45
C VAL A 24 -26.14 19.07 -18.81
N TYR A 25 -26.39 18.06 -17.96
CA TYR A 25 -27.66 17.92 -17.24
C TYR A 25 -27.95 19.14 -16.34
N ALA A 26 -26.94 19.62 -15.60
CA ALA A 26 -27.05 20.77 -14.70
C ALA A 26 -27.24 22.10 -15.44
N ARG A 27 -26.88 22.19 -16.72
CA ARG A 27 -27.12 23.37 -17.57
C ARG A 27 -28.53 23.41 -18.14
N ILE A 28 -29.15 22.23 -18.32
CA ILE A 28 -30.52 22.10 -18.84
C ILE A 28 -31.54 22.12 -17.71
N THR A 29 -31.20 21.56 -16.55
CA THR A 29 -32.11 21.36 -15.42
C THR A 29 -31.47 21.69 -14.07
N THR A 30 -32.28 21.88 -13.02
CA THR A 30 -31.75 22.05 -11.66
C THR A 30 -31.28 20.72 -11.08
N ALA A 31 -29.97 20.56 -10.93
CA ALA A 31 -29.36 19.40 -10.29
C ALA A 31 -29.75 19.31 -8.80
N ARG A 32 -30.79 18.52 -8.51
CA ARG A 32 -31.26 18.23 -7.16
C ARG A 32 -31.04 16.76 -6.84
N ALA A 33 -30.61 16.46 -5.61
CA ALA A 33 -30.44 15.10 -5.12
C ALA A 33 -31.72 14.25 -5.24
N SER A 34 -32.90 14.90 -5.10
CA SER A 34 -34.22 14.28 -5.24
C SER A 34 -34.72 14.13 -6.68
N SER A 35 -34.02 14.68 -7.67
CA SER A 35 -34.37 14.44 -9.08
C SER A 35 -34.13 12.97 -9.45
N LEU A 36 -34.87 12.44 -10.44
CA LEU A 36 -34.69 11.06 -10.89
C LEU A 36 -33.22 10.74 -11.23
N PHE A 37 -32.56 11.65 -11.93
CA PHE A 37 -31.14 11.54 -12.28
C PHE A 37 -30.23 11.58 -11.05
N GLY A 38 -30.46 12.53 -10.13
CA GLY A 38 -29.71 12.63 -8.88
C GLY A 38 -29.84 11.36 -8.04
N HIS A 39 -31.06 10.84 -7.90
CA HIS A 39 -31.34 9.62 -7.15
C HIS A 39 -30.72 8.38 -7.81
N SER A 40 -30.83 8.22 -9.14
CA SER A 40 -30.24 7.08 -9.85
C SER A 40 -28.72 7.05 -9.72
N ILE A 41 -28.06 8.21 -9.83
CA ILE A 41 -26.60 8.30 -9.65
C ILE A 41 -26.21 8.00 -8.21
N GLY A 42 -27.00 8.44 -7.22
CA GLY A 42 -26.78 8.11 -5.82
C GLY A 42 -26.88 6.60 -5.55
N VAL A 43 -27.93 5.95 -6.06
CA VAL A 43 -28.13 4.49 -5.91
C VAL A 43 -27.01 3.70 -6.58
N VAL A 44 -26.70 4.00 -7.84
CA VAL A 44 -25.62 3.31 -8.56
C VAL A 44 -24.27 3.56 -7.89
N GLY A 45 -23.99 4.79 -7.45
CA GLY A 45 -22.76 5.13 -6.72
C GLY A 45 -22.63 4.35 -5.42
N PHE A 46 -23.71 4.28 -4.62
CA PHE A 46 -23.75 3.50 -3.39
C PHE A 46 -23.57 2.00 -3.65
N LEU A 47 -24.22 1.45 -4.68
CA LEU A 47 -24.04 0.04 -5.05
C LEU A 47 -22.60 -0.27 -5.47
N LEU A 48 -21.92 0.64 -6.19
CA LEU A 48 -20.50 0.49 -6.52
C LEU A 48 -19.61 0.56 -5.26
N MET A 49 -19.91 1.46 -4.33
CA MET A 49 -19.21 1.52 -3.04
C MET A 49 -19.41 0.22 -2.25
N LEU A 50 -20.65 -0.27 -2.13
CA LEU A 50 -20.96 -1.51 -1.44
C LEU A 50 -20.30 -2.72 -2.11
N ALA A 51 -20.29 -2.74 -3.44
CA ALA A 51 -19.59 -3.73 -4.24
C ALA A 51 -18.07 -3.75 -3.95
N THR A 52 -17.48 -2.58 -3.71
CA THR A 52 -16.05 -2.43 -3.39
C THR A 52 -15.67 -3.18 -2.10
N GLU A 53 -16.48 -3.07 -1.06
CA GLU A 53 -16.27 -3.78 0.21
C GLU A 53 -16.64 -5.27 0.12
N THR A 54 -17.79 -5.57 -0.48
CA THR A 54 -18.38 -6.91 -0.46
C THR A 54 -17.70 -7.87 -1.43
N LEU A 55 -17.45 -7.49 -2.69
CA LEU A 55 -16.87 -8.41 -3.67
C LEU A 55 -15.42 -8.76 -3.33
N TYR A 56 -14.64 -7.80 -2.79
CA TYR A 56 -13.27 -8.08 -2.37
C TYR A 56 -13.23 -9.04 -1.16
N SER A 57 -14.05 -8.76 -0.14
CA SER A 57 -14.17 -9.61 1.05
C SER A 57 -14.68 -11.02 0.71
N LEU A 58 -15.67 -11.10 -0.17
CA LEU A 58 -16.27 -12.36 -0.62
C LEU A 58 -15.24 -13.21 -1.37
N ARG A 59 -14.46 -12.61 -2.28
CA ARG A 59 -13.39 -13.31 -3.00
C ARG A 59 -12.32 -13.87 -2.07
N LYS A 60 -11.92 -13.11 -1.04
CA LYS A 60 -10.91 -13.51 -0.05
C LYS A 60 -11.40 -14.71 0.78
N ARG A 61 -12.69 -14.75 1.12
CA ARG A 61 -13.32 -15.85 1.87
C ARG A 61 -13.58 -17.09 1.03
N TRP A 62 -13.88 -16.93 -0.26
CA TRP A 62 -14.25 -18.03 -1.17
C TRP A 62 -13.08 -18.42 -2.09
N ARG A 63 -11.96 -18.86 -1.50
CA ARG A 63 -10.74 -19.28 -2.23
C ARG A 63 -10.98 -20.41 -3.26
N ARG A 64 -12.05 -21.20 -3.09
CA ARG A 64 -12.37 -22.36 -3.96
C ARG A 64 -12.93 -21.99 -5.35
N LEU A 65 -13.44 -20.77 -5.53
CA LEU A 65 -13.90 -20.31 -6.85
C LEU A 65 -12.72 -19.76 -7.67
N ARG A 66 -12.43 -20.39 -8.82
CA ARG A 66 -11.38 -19.99 -9.78
C ARG A 66 -11.72 -18.73 -10.60
N TRP A 67 -12.54 -17.82 -10.07
CA TRP A 67 -12.92 -16.61 -10.78
C TRP A 67 -11.77 -15.60 -10.77
N GLY A 68 -11.02 -15.54 -11.88
CA GLY A 68 -10.06 -14.48 -12.20
C GLY A 68 -8.77 -14.43 -11.38
N ARG A 69 -7.77 -13.72 -11.91
CA ARG A 69 -6.50 -13.43 -11.23
C ARG A 69 -6.73 -12.41 -10.10
N MET A 70 -6.04 -12.53 -8.96
CA MET A 70 -6.17 -11.62 -7.81
C MET A 70 -5.94 -10.14 -8.18
N GLY A 71 -4.99 -9.87 -9.08
CA GLY A 71 -4.73 -8.51 -9.57
C GLY A 71 -5.93 -7.86 -10.28
N ARG A 72 -6.78 -8.65 -10.96
CA ARG A 72 -8.00 -8.12 -11.61
C ARG A 72 -9.05 -7.70 -10.59
N TRP A 73 -9.20 -8.45 -9.49
CA TRP A 73 -10.11 -8.08 -8.40
C TRP A 73 -9.69 -6.80 -7.70
N LEU A 74 -8.38 -6.61 -7.49
CA LEU A 74 -7.85 -5.36 -6.96
C LEU A 74 -8.10 -4.19 -7.93
N ALA A 75 -7.90 -4.40 -9.24
CA ALA A 75 -8.18 -3.38 -10.25
C ALA A 75 -9.67 -2.97 -10.25
N VAL A 76 -10.58 -3.96 -10.16
CA VAL A 76 -12.03 -3.72 -10.05
C VAL A 76 -12.38 -3.00 -8.74
N HIS A 77 -11.80 -3.40 -7.60
CA HIS A 77 -11.98 -2.73 -6.31
C HIS A 77 -11.54 -1.26 -6.37
N ILE A 78 -10.37 -0.97 -6.94
CA ILE A 78 -9.87 0.41 -7.12
C ILE A 78 -10.81 1.20 -8.03
N TYR A 79 -11.25 0.61 -9.15
CA TYR A 79 -12.15 1.29 -10.08
C TYR A 79 -13.48 1.66 -9.41
N MET A 80 -14.14 0.70 -8.76
CA MET A 80 -15.42 0.93 -8.09
C MET A 80 -15.27 1.86 -6.88
N GLY A 81 -14.16 1.74 -6.14
CA GLY A 81 -13.82 2.60 -5.00
C GLY A 81 -13.43 4.05 -5.38
N ILE A 82 -13.30 4.36 -6.67
CA ILE A 82 -13.12 5.71 -7.18
C ILE A 82 -14.42 6.22 -7.83
N VAL A 83 -15.00 5.43 -8.74
CA VAL A 83 -16.19 5.82 -9.52
C VAL A 83 -17.43 5.90 -8.63
N GLY A 84 -17.64 4.96 -7.71
CA GLY A 84 -18.78 4.95 -6.79
C GLY A 84 -18.85 6.21 -5.92
N PRO A 85 -17.79 6.52 -5.15
CA PRO A 85 -17.70 7.76 -4.37
C PRO A 85 -17.88 9.03 -5.20
N TYR A 86 -17.35 9.06 -6.42
CA TYR A 86 -17.51 10.20 -7.32
C TYR A 86 -18.98 10.40 -7.72
N MET A 87 -19.70 9.31 -8.02
CA MET A 87 -21.15 9.37 -8.28
C MET A 87 -21.93 9.85 -7.05
N VAL A 88 -21.60 9.38 -5.85
CA VAL A 88 -22.24 9.85 -4.60
C VAL A 88 -21.93 11.34 -4.33
N LEU A 89 -20.72 11.82 -4.66
CA LEU A 89 -20.40 13.24 -4.62
C LEU A 89 -21.31 14.05 -5.54
N MET A 90 -21.54 13.59 -6.79
CA MET A 90 -22.46 14.25 -7.71
C MET A 90 -23.92 14.21 -7.22
N HIS A 91 -24.35 13.12 -6.58
CA HIS A 91 -25.66 13.01 -5.94
C HIS A 91 -25.88 14.10 -4.87
N SER A 92 -24.84 14.46 -4.12
CA SER A 92 -24.94 15.48 -3.06
C SER A 92 -25.28 16.88 -3.59
N ALA A 93 -25.17 17.12 -4.90
CA ALA A 93 -25.36 18.43 -5.54
C ALA A 93 -24.59 19.55 -4.81
N TRP A 94 -23.40 19.24 -4.29
CA TRP A 94 -22.53 20.14 -3.50
C TRP A 94 -23.13 20.64 -2.18
N LYS A 95 -24.10 19.91 -1.61
CA LYS A 95 -24.72 20.22 -0.32
C LYS A 95 -24.29 19.23 0.75
N PHE A 96 -23.46 19.68 1.67
CA PHE A 96 -22.91 18.86 2.76
C PHE A 96 -23.47 19.31 4.11
N ARG A 97 -24.59 18.71 4.55
CA ARG A 97 -25.23 19.05 5.83
C ARG A 97 -25.66 17.79 6.57
N GLY A 98 -25.60 17.82 7.91
CA GLY A 98 -26.04 16.72 8.77
C GLY A 98 -25.37 15.38 8.44
N LEU A 99 -26.15 14.30 8.49
CA LEU A 99 -25.67 12.93 8.20
C LEU A 99 -25.11 12.77 6.79
N ALA A 100 -25.67 13.47 5.80
CA ALA A 100 -25.15 13.41 4.43
C ALA A 100 -23.73 14.01 4.33
N GLY A 101 -23.51 15.14 5.02
CA GLY A 101 -22.18 15.76 5.12
C GLY A 101 -21.16 14.86 5.82
N LEU A 102 -21.56 14.21 6.92
CA LEU A 102 -20.70 13.24 7.61
C LEU A 102 -20.35 12.04 6.74
N ALA A 103 -21.34 11.45 6.04
CA ALA A 103 -21.11 10.35 5.11
C ALA A 103 -20.17 10.76 3.97
N MET A 104 -20.30 11.98 3.44
CA MET A 104 -19.38 12.51 2.42
C MET A 104 -17.97 12.71 2.97
N LEU A 105 -17.81 13.23 4.19
CA LEU A 105 -16.50 13.38 4.83
C LEU A 105 -15.82 12.02 5.00
N LEU A 106 -16.54 11.04 5.54
CA LEU A 106 -16.03 9.67 5.70
C LEU A 106 -15.69 9.04 4.34
N THR A 107 -16.48 9.30 3.30
CA THR A 107 -16.20 8.84 1.94
C THR A 107 -14.85 9.37 1.45
N VAL A 108 -14.60 10.67 1.58
CA VAL A 108 -13.31 11.28 1.19
C VAL A 108 -12.15 10.69 1.99
N VAL A 109 -12.31 10.55 3.31
CA VAL A 109 -11.27 9.98 4.18
C VAL A 109 -10.94 8.53 3.78
N VAL A 110 -11.96 7.69 3.54
CA VAL A 110 -11.79 6.30 3.11
C VAL A 110 -11.11 6.21 1.74
N VAL A 111 -11.53 7.02 0.77
CA VAL A 111 -10.91 7.07 -0.57
C VAL A 111 -9.43 7.47 -0.47
N CYS A 112 -9.12 8.54 0.25
CA CYS A 112 -7.73 8.99 0.49
C CYS A 112 -6.90 7.90 1.20
N SER A 113 -7.47 7.27 2.24
CA SER A 113 -6.85 6.14 2.93
C SER A 113 -6.62 4.94 1.99
N GLY A 114 -7.53 4.68 1.05
CA GLY A 114 -7.38 3.65 0.03
C GLY A 114 -6.19 3.90 -0.91
N PHE A 115 -5.92 5.16 -1.29
CA PHE A 115 -4.72 5.52 -2.06
C PHE A 115 -3.43 5.25 -1.28
N VAL A 116 -3.41 5.57 0.02
CA VAL A 116 -2.27 5.24 0.92
C VAL A 116 -2.07 3.72 0.99
N GLY A 117 -3.15 2.97 1.19
CA GLY A 117 -3.13 1.50 1.20
C GLY A 117 -2.59 0.92 -0.11
N ARG A 118 -3.03 1.44 -1.25
CA ARG A 118 -2.52 1.05 -2.57
C ARG A 118 -1.02 1.35 -2.70
N TYR A 119 -0.57 2.52 -2.28
CA TYR A 119 0.85 2.88 -2.34
C TYR A 119 1.70 1.86 -1.57
N ILE A 120 1.33 1.60 -0.32
CA ILE A 120 1.98 0.59 0.52
C ILE A 120 1.87 -0.81 -0.13
N TYR A 121 0.69 -1.20 -0.61
CA TYR A 121 0.50 -2.51 -1.24
C TYR A 121 1.36 -2.67 -2.50
N THR A 122 1.55 -1.64 -3.32
CA THR A 122 2.40 -1.75 -4.51
C THR A 122 3.89 -1.86 -4.19
N THR A 123 4.34 -1.33 -3.05
CA THR A 123 5.71 -1.53 -2.58
C THR A 123 5.89 -2.93 -2.01
N VAL A 124 4.88 -3.47 -1.29
CA VAL A 124 4.97 -4.81 -0.67
C VAL A 124 4.63 -5.95 -1.64
N HIS A 125 3.64 -5.82 -2.53
CA HIS A 125 3.12 -6.93 -3.35
C HIS A 125 4.05 -7.36 -4.49
N ARG A 126 5.11 -6.60 -4.78
CA ARG A 126 6.28 -7.14 -5.51
C ARG A 126 6.88 -8.36 -4.80
N SER A 127 6.60 -8.54 -3.52
CA SER A 127 7.04 -9.66 -2.67
C SER A 127 5.91 -10.53 -2.09
N LEU A 128 4.65 -10.04 -1.96
CA LEU A 128 3.64 -10.71 -1.12
C LEU A 128 3.02 -12.01 -1.67
N ALA A 129 2.88 -12.16 -2.99
CA ALA A 129 2.29 -13.39 -3.56
C ALA A 129 3.14 -14.65 -3.28
N GLY A 130 4.40 -14.45 -2.86
CA GLY A 130 5.23 -15.45 -2.23
C GLY A 130 5.93 -14.89 -1.00
N ALA A 131 5.30 -14.05 -0.16
CA ALA A 131 6.02 -13.33 0.90
C ALA A 131 6.51 -14.20 2.05
N GLU A 132 5.72 -15.18 2.47
CA GLU A 132 6.15 -16.14 3.50
C GLU A 132 7.29 -16.99 2.92
N VAL A 133 7.12 -17.46 1.69
CA VAL A 133 8.16 -18.15 0.93
C VAL A 133 9.39 -17.28 0.70
N ALA A 134 9.23 -15.98 0.47
CA ALA A 134 10.30 -15.03 0.20
C ALA A 134 11.03 -14.64 1.48
N GLU A 135 10.35 -14.58 2.61
CA GLU A 135 11.00 -14.36 3.90
C GLU A 135 11.81 -15.59 4.32
N ASP A 136 11.23 -16.77 4.16
CA ASP A 136 11.93 -18.03 4.41
C ASP A 136 13.12 -18.18 3.46
N GLN A 137 12.94 -17.91 2.16
CA GLN A 137 14.03 -17.86 1.19
C GLN A 137 15.08 -16.82 1.53
N LEU A 138 14.69 -15.59 1.91
CA LEU A 138 15.65 -14.54 2.30
C LEU A 138 16.41 -14.94 3.56
N ARG A 139 15.77 -15.63 4.49
CA ARG A 139 16.40 -16.14 5.70
C ARG A 139 17.38 -17.27 5.37
N THR A 140 16.98 -18.23 4.55
CA THR A 140 17.86 -19.31 4.07
C THR A 140 19.04 -18.76 3.26
N GLU A 141 18.80 -17.78 2.37
CA GLU A 141 19.86 -17.10 1.61
C GLU A 141 20.83 -16.35 2.55
N LEU A 142 20.33 -15.74 3.63
CA LEU A 142 21.17 -15.10 4.64
C LEU A 142 21.98 -16.11 5.45
N GLU A 143 21.36 -17.22 5.87
CA GLU A 143 22.01 -18.29 6.62
C GLU A 143 23.13 -18.94 5.79
N THR A 144 22.84 -19.34 4.55
CA THR A 144 23.83 -19.91 3.62
C THR A 144 24.97 -18.94 3.29
N LEU A 145 24.66 -17.64 3.13
CA LEU A 145 25.68 -16.63 2.89
C LEU A 145 26.55 -16.38 4.13
N ASN A 146 25.97 -16.40 5.33
CA ASN A 146 26.73 -16.29 6.58
C ASN A 146 27.66 -17.50 6.76
N GLU A 147 27.20 -18.71 6.48
CA GLU A 147 28.05 -19.92 6.52
C GLU A 147 29.23 -19.81 5.54
N GLU A 148 29.00 -19.30 4.33
CA GLU A 148 30.08 -19.08 3.35
C GLU A 148 31.09 -18.02 3.83
N ILE A 149 30.61 -16.95 4.46
CA ILE A 149 31.47 -15.93 5.07
C ILE A 149 32.30 -16.58 6.19
N ASP A 150 31.68 -17.34 7.08
CA ASP A 150 32.35 -18.00 8.22
C ASP A 150 33.40 -19.02 7.76
N ARG A 151 33.09 -19.83 6.73
CA ARG A 151 34.05 -20.75 6.10
C ARG A 151 35.27 -20.03 5.56
N ARG A 152 35.07 -18.92 4.84
CA ARG A 152 36.19 -18.12 4.31
C ARG A 152 36.96 -17.40 5.40
N LEU A 153 36.31 -17.06 6.51
CA LEU A 153 36.90 -16.37 7.64
C LEU A 153 37.87 -17.26 8.44
N ALA A 154 37.63 -18.58 8.48
CA ALA A 154 38.43 -19.54 9.24
C ALA A 154 39.92 -19.56 8.86
N GLY A 155 40.28 -19.12 7.64
CA GLY A 155 41.67 -19.03 7.16
C GLY A 155 42.24 -17.61 7.10
N GLN A 156 41.55 -16.61 7.67
CA GLN A 156 41.93 -15.20 7.53
C GLN A 156 42.68 -14.68 8.78
N PRO A 157 43.54 -13.66 8.63
CA PRO A 157 44.20 -12.97 9.74
C PRO A 157 43.21 -12.39 10.75
N GLU A 158 43.63 -12.27 12.02
CA GLU A 158 42.77 -11.76 13.10
C GLU A 158 42.20 -10.36 12.83
N ALA A 159 42.95 -9.49 12.16
CA ALA A 159 42.49 -8.14 11.83
C ALA A 159 41.30 -8.15 10.84
N VAL A 160 41.34 -9.02 9.82
CA VAL A 160 40.24 -9.23 8.86
C VAL A 160 39.03 -9.87 9.58
N ARG A 161 39.30 -10.84 10.46
CA ARG A 161 38.27 -11.47 11.30
C ARG A 161 37.56 -10.46 12.20
N HIS A 162 38.32 -9.60 12.86
CA HIS A 162 37.81 -8.57 13.75
C HIS A 162 36.93 -7.55 13.00
N LEU A 163 37.36 -7.08 11.82
CA LEU A 163 36.55 -6.19 10.99
C LEU A 163 35.19 -6.82 10.60
N ILE A 164 35.20 -8.10 10.20
CA ILE A 164 34.00 -8.80 9.73
C ILE A 164 33.05 -9.16 10.88
N LEU A 165 33.59 -9.51 12.05
CA LEU A 165 32.80 -9.69 13.28
C LEU A 165 32.20 -8.36 13.75
N GLN A 166 32.91 -7.25 13.54
CA GLN A 166 32.40 -5.90 13.80
C GLN A 166 31.51 -5.34 12.68
N ASP A 167 31.29 -6.07 11.59
CA ASP A 167 30.39 -5.63 10.51
C ASP A 167 28.96 -5.42 11.03
N ALA A 168 28.54 -6.17 12.07
CA ALA A 168 27.29 -5.93 12.78
C ALA A 168 27.19 -4.51 13.40
N VAL A 169 28.31 -3.93 13.81
CA VAL A 169 28.40 -2.55 14.34
C VAL A 169 28.37 -1.53 13.19
N LEU A 170 29.01 -1.83 12.05
CA LEU A 170 28.93 -1.00 10.85
C LEU A 170 27.50 -0.93 10.29
N MET A 171 26.74 -2.01 10.48
CA MET A 171 25.35 -2.20 10.09
C MET A 171 24.32 -1.49 10.97
N GLN A 172 24.72 -0.79 12.04
CA GLN A 172 23.76 -0.14 12.93
C GLN A 172 22.82 0.76 12.12
N PRO A 173 21.50 0.46 12.15
CA PRO A 173 20.53 1.20 11.36
C PRO A 173 20.54 2.66 11.81
N VAL A 174 20.38 3.57 10.85
CA VAL A 174 20.11 4.97 11.20
C VAL A 174 18.84 4.96 12.06
N PRO A 175 18.85 5.53 13.29
CA PRO A 175 17.69 5.51 14.17
C PRO A 175 16.63 6.44 13.58
N VAL A 176 15.84 5.91 12.67
CA VAL A 176 14.70 6.60 12.08
C VAL A 176 13.47 5.89 12.60
N GLY A 177 12.55 6.67 13.19
CA GLY A 177 11.33 6.15 13.80
C GLY A 177 10.52 5.24 12.87
N ALA A 178 9.62 4.46 13.47
CA ALA A 178 8.80 3.50 12.76
C ALA A 178 8.01 4.13 11.59
N GLY A 179 7.85 3.37 10.49
CA GLY A 179 6.95 3.71 9.39
C GLY A 179 7.66 4.13 8.09
N ALA A 180 7.03 5.02 7.32
CA ALA A 180 7.54 5.42 5.99
C ALA A 180 8.94 6.06 6.04
N GLY A 181 9.29 6.72 7.14
CA GLY A 181 10.63 7.25 7.38
C GLY A 181 11.71 6.17 7.41
N ALA A 182 11.42 4.99 7.98
CA ALA A 182 12.33 3.85 7.99
C ALA A 182 12.58 3.30 6.57
N LEU A 183 11.57 3.31 5.69
CA LEU A 183 11.74 2.90 4.29
C LEU A 183 12.71 3.83 3.53
N VAL A 184 12.64 5.13 3.79
CA VAL A 184 13.54 6.12 3.19
C VAL A 184 14.94 6.02 3.81
N ALA A 185 15.02 5.80 5.12
CA ALA A 185 16.28 5.58 5.82
C ALA A 185 17.06 4.39 5.25
N ASN A 186 16.37 3.29 4.95
CA ASN A 186 16.97 2.08 4.37
C ASN A 186 17.63 2.32 3.01
N LEU A 187 17.14 3.29 2.22
CA LEU A 187 17.76 3.67 0.94
C LEU A 187 19.11 4.36 1.15
N TRP A 188 19.23 5.16 2.22
CA TRP A 188 20.45 5.88 2.58
C TRP A 188 21.44 4.98 3.32
N ASP A 189 20.93 4.01 4.07
CA ASP A 189 21.70 3.09 4.90
C ASP A 189 22.69 2.24 4.07
N GLY A 190 22.28 1.81 2.88
CA GLY A 190 23.20 1.11 1.95
C GLY A 190 24.37 1.98 1.49
N ALA A 191 24.19 3.30 1.35
CA ALA A 191 25.26 4.22 0.98
C ALA A 191 26.20 4.52 2.15
N ILE A 192 25.64 4.75 3.34
CA ILE A 192 26.41 4.92 4.58
C ILE A 192 27.24 3.67 4.87
N TYR A 193 26.64 2.49 4.75
CA TYR A 193 27.35 1.22 4.95
C TYR A 193 28.57 1.11 4.04
N ARG A 194 28.41 1.37 2.73
CA ARG A 194 29.53 1.33 1.78
C ARG A 194 30.63 2.33 2.13
N TRP A 195 30.26 3.51 2.61
CA TRP A 195 31.22 4.52 3.03
C TRP A 195 31.97 4.11 4.31
N ARG A 196 31.26 3.59 5.32
CA ARG A 196 31.85 3.05 6.56
C ARG A 196 32.77 1.87 6.28
N LEU A 197 32.34 0.94 5.44
CA LEU A 197 33.12 -0.23 5.04
C LEU A 197 34.41 0.18 4.33
N ARG A 198 34.34 1.11 3.37
CA ARG A 198 35.55 1.64 2.70
C ARG A 198 36.52 2.26 3.68
N ARG A 199 36.05 3.12 4.58
CA ARG A 199 36.91 3.72 5.60
C ARG A 199 37.56 2.69 6.53
N ALA A 200 36.82 1.65 6.88
CA ALA A 200 37.35 0.58 7.72
C ALA A 200 38.39 -0.28 6.97
N VAL A 201 38.18 -0.52 5.68
CA VAL A 201 39.15 -1.20 4.79
C VAL A 201 40.40 -0.34 4.61
N ASP A 202 40.25 0.97 4.35
CA ASP A 202 41.36 1.90 4.13
C ASP A 202 42.28 2.03 5.36
N ALA A 203 41.76 1.70 6.55
CA ALA A 203 42.53 1.68 7.80
C ALA A 203 43.39 0.42 7.99
N LEU A 204 43.23 -0.60 7.14
CA LEU A 204 43.99 -1.85 7.22
C LEU A 204 45.30 -1.80 6.40
N PRO A 205 46.32 -2.61 6.73
CA PRO A 205 47.50 -2.82 5.90
C PRO A 205 47.16 -3.31 4.47
N PRO A 206 47.99 -3.01 3.44
CA PRO A 206 47.69 -3.34 2.04
C PRO A 206 47.39 -4.82 1.76
N LEU A 207 48.05 -5.73 2.49
CA LEU A 207 47.81 -7.18 2.38
C LEU A 207 46.40 -7.54 2.85
N GLU A 208 45.99 -7.03 4.00
CA GLU A 208 44.65 -7.27 4.57
C GLU A 208 43.56 -6.58 3.75
N GLN A 209 43.85 -5.42 3.16
CA GLN A 209 42.92 -4.77 2.23
C GLN A 209 42.60 -5.66 1.02
N ALA A 210 43.59 -6.36 0.45
CA ALA A 210 43.35 -7.29 -0.65
C ALA A 210 42.41 -8.42 -0.22
N MET A 211 42.61 -8.96 0.98
CA MET A 211 41.78 -10.02 1.56
C MET A 211 40.34 -9.56 1.80
N VAL A 212 40.13 -8.36 2.35
CA VAL A 212 38.77 -7.81 2.54
C VAL A 212 38.11 -7.48 1.20
N ARG A 213 38.87 -7.03 0.19
CA ARG A 213 38.34 -6.78 -1.16
C ARG A 213 37.80 -8.06 -1.81
N GLU A 214 38.40 -9.22 -1.56
CA GLU A 214 37.85 -10.51 -2.01
C GLU A 214 36.52 -10.86 -1.33
N MET A 215 36.36 -10.49 -0.06
CA MET A 215 35.14 -10.72 0.72
C MET A 215 34.08 -9.64 0.54
N GLU A 216 34.44 -8.47 0.01
CA GLU A 216 33.57 -7.30 -0.12
C GLU A 216 32.26 -7.62 -0.87
N ARG A 217 32.35 -8.48 -1.90
CA ARG A 217 31.16 -8.92 -2.65
C ARG A 217 30.16 -9.63 -1.74
N LEU A 218 30.62 -10.54 -0.87
CA LEU A 218 29.78 -11.30 0.05
C LEU A 218 29.18 -10.38 1.11
N LEU A 219 29.96 -9.46 1.67
CA LEU A 219 29.49 -8.48 2.65
C LEU A 219 28.40 -7.56 2.07
N ARG A 220 28.60 -7.06 0.84
CA ARG A 220 27.59 -6.27 0.12
C ARG A 220 26.33 -7.07 -0.18
N GLN A 221 26.46 -8.34 -0.56
CA GLN A 221 25.31 -9.24 -0.76
C GLN A 221 24.53 -9.44 0.54
N ARG A 222 25.22 -9.70 1.66
CA ARG A 222 24.60 -9.85 2.98
C ARG A 222 23.81 -8.60 3.37
N ARG A 223 24.41 -7.42 3.21
CA ARG A 223 23.73 -6.15 3.50
C ARG A 223 22.50 -5.94 2.61
N ALA A 224 22.59 -6.27 1.33
CA ALA A 224 21.45 -6.14 0.41
C ALA A 224 20.28 -7.05 0.82
N LEU A 225 20.55 -8.29 1.24
CA LEU A 225 19.53 -9.23 1.72
C LEU A 225 18.90 -8.76 3.04
N GLN A 226 19.68 -8.27 3.99
CA GLN A 226 19.17 -7.70 5.24
C GLN A 226 18.28 -6.47 5.01
N LEU A 227 18.69 -5.54 4.15
CA LEU A 227 17.88 -4.36 3.82
C LEU A 227 16.55 -4.76 3.16
N ARG A 228 16.55 -5.81 2.33
CA ARG A 228 15.31 -6.38 1.79
C ARG A 228 14.43 -6.92 2.92
N ALA A 229 14.97 -7.71 3.84
CA ALA A 229 14.22 -8.27 4.97
C ALA A 229 13.59 -7.17 5.85
N VAL A 230 14.36 -6.15 6.24
CA VAL A 230 13.86 -5.01 7.04
C VAL A 230 12.76 -4.26 6.29
N THR A 231 12.97 -3.96 5.01
CA THR A 231 11.99 -3.25 4.17
C THR A 231 10.66 -4.02 4.08
N LEU A 232 10.73 -5.34 3.92
CA LEU A 232 9.55 -6.21 3.92
C LEU A 232 8.81 -6.17 5.26
N GLY A 233 9.54 -6.31 6.37
CA GLY A 233 8.99 -6.24 7.72
C GLY A 233 8.29 -4.90 8.00
N THR A 234 8.94 -3.78 7.71
CA THR A 234 8.35 -2.44 7.86
C THR A 234 7.11 -2.27 7.01
N ALA A 235 7.14 -2.70 5.74
CA ALA A 235 6.03 -2.53 4.84
C ALA A 235 4.81 -3.39 5.23
N ARG A 236 5.03 -4.58 5.80
CA ARG A 236 3.97 -5.40 6.40
C ARG A 236 3.39 -4.77 7.66
N GLY A 237 4.23 -4.23 8.54
CA GLY A 237 3.77 -3.51 9.73
C GLY A 237 2.87 -2.33 9.36
N LEU A 238 3.28 -1.55 8.37
CA LEU A 238 2.48 -0.45 7.81
C LEU A 238 1.16 -0.93 7.21
N LEU A 239 1.16 -2.05 6.48
CA LEU A 239 -0.05 -2.65 5.92
C LEU A 239 -1.02 -3.13 7.03
N GLY A 240 -0.47 -3.67 8.11
CA GLY A 240 -1.24 -4.06 9.30
C GLY A 240 -1.92 -2.86 9.95
N VAL A 241 -1.17 -1.80 10.24
CA VAL A 241 -1.71 -0.54 10.80
C VAL A 241 -2.75 0.07 9.87
N TRP A 242 -2.48 0.13 8.56
CA TRP A 242 -3.42 0.63 7.57
C TRP A 242 -4.74 -0.15 7.60
N HIS A 243 -4.69 -1.49 7.64
CA HIS A 243 -5.88 -2.31 7.66
C HIS A 243 -6.71 -2.11 8.93
N THR A 244 -6.06 -1.95 10.09
CA THR A 244 -6.70 -1.64 11.38
C THR A 244 -7.44 -0.31 11.36
N VAL A 245 -6.99 0.68 10.58
CA VAL A 245 -7.63 2.00 10.50
C VAL A 245 -8.65 2.06 9.36
N HIS A 246 -8.32 1.54 8.17
CA HIS A 246 -9.13 1.65 6.96
C HIS A 246 -10.46 0.89 7.07
N VAL A 247 -10.44 -0.33 7.64
CA VAL A 247 -11.65 -1.16 7.73
C VAL A 247 -12.71 -0.56 8.65
N PRO A 248 -12.39 -0.12 9.90
CA PRO A 248 -13.39 0.56 10.74
C PRO A 248 -13.93 1.86 10.13
N LEU A 249 -13.11 2.61 9.40
CA LEU A 249 -13.57 3.80 8.68
C LEU A 249 -14.60 3.45 7.61
N GLY A 250 -14.38 2.37 6.86
CA GLY A 250 -15.37 1.82 5.93
C GLY A 250 -16.68 1.45 6.65
N VAL A 251 -16.62 0.73 7.76
CA VAL A 251 -17.81 0.37 8.55
C VAL A 251 -18.58 1.61 9.04
N ALA A 252 -17.88 2.62 9.54
CA ALA A 252 -18.48 3.88 9.97
C ALA A 252 -19.15 4.61 8.79
N LEU A 253 -18.49 4.65 7.63
CA LEU A 253 -19.02 5.22 6.39
C LEU A 253 -20.33 4.53 5.98
N PHE A 254 -20.35 3.21 5.87
CA PHE A 254 -21.55 2.48 5.45
C PHE A 254 -22.68 2.63 6.47
N THR A 255 -22.37 2.61 7.77
CA THR A 255 -23.36 2.90 8.82
C THR A 255 -23.99 4.28 8.62
N ALA A 256 -23.18 5.32 8.44
CA ALA A 256 -23.66 6.68 8.20
C ALA A 256 -24.48 6.78 6.90
N ALA A 257 -24.05 6.11 5.83
CA ALA A 257 -24.76 6.08 4.56
C ALA A 257 -26.11 5.37 4.66
N PHE A 258 -26.19 4.23 5.36
CA PHE A 258 -27.45 3.53 5.61
C PHE A 258 -28.42 4.39 6.43
N LEU A 259 -27.94 5.04 7.49
CA LEU A 259 -28.76 5.97 8.26
C LEU A 259 -29.25 7.12 7.39
N HIS A 260 -28.37 7.71 6.57
CA HIS A 260 -28.75 8.77 5.64
C HIS A 260 -29.87 8.32 4.68
N ILE A 261 -29.75 7.14 4.08
CA ILE A 261 -30.77 6.57 3.18
C ILE A 261 -32.07 6.31 3.96
N LEU A 262 -32.01 5.71 5.15
CA LEU A 262 -33.18 5.39 5.96
C LEU A 262 -33.95 6.67 6.35
N PHE A 263 -33.25 7.69 6.84
CA PHE A 263 -33.88 8.97 7.17
C PHE A 263 -34.43 9.66 5.93
N ALA A 264 -33.71 9.65 4.81
CA ALA A 264 -34.20 10.22 3.57
C ALA A 264 -35.50 9.55 3.10
N LEU A 265 -35.60 8.22 3.20
CA LEU A 265 -36.81 7.47 2.89
C LEU A 265 -37.93 7.75 3.90
N TYR A 266 -37.62 7.72 5.21
CA TYR A 266 -38.58 8.01 6.27
C TYR A 266 -39.24 9.39 6.09
N TYR A 267 -38.44 10.45 5.89
CA TYR A 267 -38.98 11.77 5.64
C TYR A 267 -39.64 11.89 4.27
N ALA A 268 -39.22 11.14 3.25
CA ALA A 268 -39.90 11.14 1.96
C ALA A 268 -41.29 10.45 2.02
N THR A 269 -41.50 9.48 2.91
CA THR A 269 -42.75 8.70 2.99
C THR A 269 -43.70 9.20 4.08
N LEU A 270 -43.20 9.74 5.19
CA LEU A 270 -44.01 10.10 6.37
C LEU A 270 -44.21 11.61 6.57
N SER A 271 -43.60 12.46 5.75
CA SER A 271 -43.83 13.93 5.80
C SER A 271 -45.04 14.39 4.97
N PHE A 272 -45.99 13.48 4.68
CA PHE A 272 -47.27 13.82 4.06
C PHE A 272 -48.34 13.99 5.13
#